data_AF-A0A965EZB4-F1
#
_entry.id   AF-A0A965EZB4-F1
#
_cell.length_a   1.000
_cell.length_b   1.000
_cell.length_c   1.000
_cell.angle_alpha   90.00
_cell.angle_beta   90.00
_cell.angle_gamma   90.00
#
_symmetry.space_group_name_H-M   'P 1'
#
loop_
_entity.id
_entity.type
_entity.pdbx_description
1 polymer ?
#
loop_
_entity_poly.entity_id
_entity_poly.type
_entity_poly.pdbx_seq_one_letter_code
_entity_poly.pdbx_strand_id
1 'polypeptide(L)' 'ARAVEEYQCGNLYLNRKCTGAFVGVEPFGGFNLSGTDSKAGGHDYLLLFLQGKSISTPTN' A
#
# COMPACT_ATOMS: atom_id res chain seq x y z
N ALA A 1 -8.49 1.92 -20.29
CA ALA A 1 -7.21 2.67 -20.35
C ALA A 1 -6.08 1.65 -20.26
N ARG A 2 -5.52 1.24 -21.41
CA ARG A 2 -4.73 0.00 -21.52
C ARG A 2 -3.62 -0.15 -20.47
N ALA A 3 -2.86 0.91 -20.20
CA ALA A 3 -1.79 0.88 -19.19
C ALA A 3 -2.28 0.62 -17.76
N VAL A 4 -3.46 1.14 -17.37
CA VAL A 4 -4.03 0.93 -16.02
C VAL A 4 -4.48 -0.53 -15.85
N GLU A 5 -4.89 -1.17 -16.94
CA GLU A 5 -5.37 -2.56 -16.94
C GLU A 5 -4.22 -3.58 -17.06
N GLU A 6 -3.19 -3.28 -17.86
CA GLU A 6 -2.12 -4.24 -18.20
C GLU A 6 -0.86 -4.12 -17.34
N TYR A 7 -0.51 -2.92 -16.85
CA TYR A 7 0.77 -2.73 -16.14
C TYR A 7 0.65 -3.12 -14.67
N GLN A 8 1.19 -4.29 -14.37
CA GLN A 8 1.35 -4.77 -13.00
C GLN A 8 2.53 -4.08 -12.32
N CYS A 9 2.24 -3.00 -11.60
CA CYS A 9 3.23 -2.28 -10.80
C CYS A 9 2.61 -1.77 -9.50
N GLY A 10 3.46 -1.50 -8.52
CA GLY A 10 3.02 -0.91 -7.26
C GLY A 10 2.47 0.51 -7.43
N ASN A 11 3.17 1.35 -8.19
CA ASN A 11 2.80 2.75 -8.39
C ASN A 11 2.86 3.09 -9.88
N LEU A 12 1.69 3.40 -10.47
CA LEU A 12 1.57 3.81 -11.86
C LEU A 12 1.42 5.33 -11.94
N TYR A 13 2.31 5.99 -12.69
CA TYR A 13 2.27 7.43 -12.92
C TYR A 13 2.01 7.71 -14.40
N LEU A 14 1.00 8.53 -14.70
CA LEU A 14 0.64 8.91 -16.07
C LEU A 14 1.02 10.38 -16.32
N ASN A 15 1.68 10.66 -17.44
CA ASN A 15 2.06 12.02 -17.88
C ASN A 15 2.92 12.81 -16.86
N ARG A 16 3.68 12.11 -16.01
CA ARG A 16 4.67 12.70 -15.08
C ARG A 16 5.80 11.71 -14.80
N LYS A 17 6.86 12.19 -14.14
CA LYS A 17 7.97 11.34 -13.67
C LYS A 17 7.46 10.30 -12.65
N CYS A 18 8.12 9.14 -12.61
CA CYS A 18 7.78 8.01 -11.73
C CYS A 18 8.51 7.99 -10.38
N THR A 19 9.13 9.11 -10.00
CA THR A 19 9.90 9.26 -8.75
C THR A 19 9.30 10.38 -7.89
N GLY A 20 9.70 10.42 -6.61
CA GLY A 20 9.27 11.47 -5.68
C GLY A 20 7.87 11.28 -5.12
N ALA A 21 7.54 10.05 -4.70
CA ALA A 21 6.27 9.76 -4.03
C ALA A 21 6.16 10.50 -2.69
N PHE A 22 5.05 11.22 -2.48
CA PHE A 22 4.81 11.93 -1.23
C PHE A 22 4.09 11.06 -0.19
N VAL A 23 4.59 11.10 1.06
CA VAL A 23 3.96 10.42 2.21
C VAL A 23 2.53 10.93 2.41
N GLY A 24 1.58 10.01 2.59
CA GLY A 24 0.16 10.34 2.77
C GLY A 24 -0.61 10.65 1.48
N VAL A 25 0.06 10.80 0.33
CA VAL A 25 -0.58 11.07 -0.98
C VAL A 25 -0.40 9.91 -1.94
N GLU A 26 0.83 9.39 -2.03
CA GLU A 26 1.21 8.32 -2.96
C GLU A 26 1.85 7.16 -2.18
N PRO A 27 1.06 6.31 -1.48
CA PRO A 27 1.59 5.16 -0.75
C PRO A 27 2.49 4.30 -1.64
N PHE A 28 3.75 4.15 -1.25
CA PHE A 28 4.80 3.67 -2.14
C PHE A 28 5.29 2.28 -1.76
N GLY A 29 5.48 1.44 -2.77
CA GLY A 29 5.93 0.06 -2.63
C GLY A 29 5.31 -0.85 -3.69
N GLY A 30 5.87 -2.04 -3.88
CA GLY A 30 5.42 -2.96 -4.91
C GLY A 30 5.50 -4.42 -4.47
N PHE A 31 5.24 -5.32 -5.42
CA PHE A 31 5.12 -6.75 -5.21
C PHE A 31 6.18 -7.54 -6.01
N ASN A 32 6.15 -8.88 -5.93
CA ASN A 32 7.15 -9.79 -6.52
C ASN A 32 8.58 -9.52 -5.99
N LEU A 33 9.58 -9.51 -6.88
CA LEU A 33 10.97 -9.20 -6.51
C LEU A 33 11.16 -7.72 -6.11
N SER A 34 10.15 -6.86 -6.28
CA SER A 34 10.20 -5.46 -5.85
C SER A 34 9.76 -5.24 -4.40
N GLY A 35 9.16 -6.25 -3.74
CA GLY A 35 8.73 -6.12 -2.35
C GLY A 35 7.58 -7.04 -1.97
N THR A 36 7.07 -6.83 -0.76
CA THR A 36 6.03 -7.67 -0.12
C THR A 36 4.62 -7.09 -0.26
N ASP A 37 4.41 -6.19 -1.22
CA ASP A 37 3.16 -5.44 -1.40
C ASP A 37 2.80 -4.50 -0.23
N SER A 38 3.79 -4.17 0.61
CA SER A 38 3.64 -3.14 1.62
C SER A 38 3.66 -1.75 0.98
N LYS A 39 2.84 -0.84 1.51
CA LYS A 39 2.66 0.52 0.99
C LYS A 39 3.08 1.58 2.00
N ALA A 40 4.39 1.84 2.07
CA ALA A 40 4.96 2.82 2.99
C ALA A 40 4.35 4.22 2.79
N GLY A 41 4.07 4.88 3.91
CA GLY A 41 3.42 6.19 3.91
C GLY A 41 1.91 6.17 3.60
N GLY A 42 1.31 4.99 3.43
CA GLY A 42 -0.14 4.80 3.38
C GLY A 42 -0.76 4.49 4.74
N HIS A 43 -2.09 4.56 4.81
CA HIS A 43 -2.85 4.35 6.04
C HIS A 43 -2.60 2.98 6.68
N ASP A 44 -2.47 1.93 5.85
CA ASP A 44 -2.40 0.55 6.33
C ASP A 44 -0.99 0.10 6.70
N TYR A 45 0.04 0.91 6.41
CA TYR A 45 1.43 0.50 6.58
C TYR A 45 1.78 0.16 8.03
N LEU A 46 1.24 0.90 8.99
CA LEU A 46 1.49 0.66 10.41
C LEU A 46 0.86 -0.65 10.90
N LEU A 47 -0.23 -1.12 10.26
CA LEU A 47 -0.87 -2.38 10.63
C LEU A 47 0.05 -3.58 10.42
N LEU A 48 1.03 -3.48 9.51
CA LEU A 48 2.04 -4.52 9.27
C LEU A 48 2.96 -4.76 10.49
N PHE A 49 3.00 -3.83 11.44
CA PHE A 49 3.85 -3.88 12.64
C PHE A 49 3.04 -4.11 13.92
N LEU A 50 1.73 -4.33 13.81
CA LEU A 50 0.83 -4.54 14.94
C LEU A 50 0.28 -5.97 14.94
N GLN A 51 -0.11 -6.45 16.12
CA GLN A 51 -0.81 -7.72 16.26
C GLN A 51 -2.29 -7.47 16.54
N GLY A 52 -3.16 -7.95 15.66
CA GLY A 52 -4.60 -7.90 15.86
C GLY A 52 -5.01 -8.63 17.15
N LYS A 53 -5.86 -8.00 17.96
CA LYS A 53 -6.39 -8.57 19.21
C LYS A 53 -7.88 -8.28 19.29
N SER A 54 -8.68 -9.31 19.55
CA SER A 54 -10.12 -9.20 19.83
C SER A 54 -10.39 -9.67 21.25
N ILE A 55 -11.24 -8.94 21.97
CA ILE A 55 -11.67 -9.27 23.34
C ILE A 55 -13.20 -9.19 23.36
N SER A 56 -13.84 -10.29 23.74
CA SER A 56 -15.30 -10.34 23.94
C SER A 56 -15.60 -10.67 25.40
N THR A 57 -16.51 -9.91 25.99
CA THR A 57 -16.97 -10.10 27.37
C THR A 57 -18.48 -10.32 27.37
N PRO A 58 -19.00 -11.32 28.10
CA PRO A 58 -20.44 -11.55 28.19
C PRO A 58 -21.15 -10.31 28.75
N THR A 59 -22.27 -9.93 28.15
CA THR A 59 -23.23 -9.01 28.75
C THR A 59 -24.28 -9.84 29.47
N ASN A 60 -24.41 -9.67 30.79
CA ASN A 60 -25.50 -10.27 31.58
C ASN A 60 -26.86 -9.71 31.15
#